data_AF-A0A351ER95-F1
#
_entry.id   AF-A0A351ER95-F1
#
_cell.length_a   1.000
_cell.length_b   1.000
_cell.length_c   1.000
_cell.angle_alpha   90.00
_cell.angle_beta   90.00
_cell.angle_gamma   90.00
#
_symmetry.space_group_name_H-M   'P 1'
#
loop_
_entity.id
_entity.type
_entity.pdbx_description
1 polymer ?
#
loop_
_entity_poly.entity_id
_entity_poly.type
_entity_poly.pdbx_seq_one_letter_code
_entity_poly.pdbx_strand_id
1 'polypeptide(L)'
;DVVVDALGQIARDMGLAGLRFHPTSGAVMNACGVLANPPACYVKYPRPNNGGGSSLWDFAATACLFYEVGAVATDIHGGPLDLNRADSSYMNHRGVLFATDEVLAQRIRAIDRGLN
;
A
#
# COMPACT_ATOMS: atom_id res chain seq x y z
N ASP A 1 -8.28 15.96 4.08
CA ASP A 1 -8.59 14.53 4.32
C ASP A 1 -7.44 14.05 5.16
N VAL A 2 -7.69 13.55 6.38
CA VAL A 2 -6.66 13.34 7.41
C VAL A 2 -5.48 12.51 6.88
N VAL A 3 -5.75 11.51 6.02
CA VAL A 3 -4.70 10.69 5.43
C VAL A 3 -3.89 11.49 4.41
N VAL A 4 -4.55 12.26 3.55
CA VAL A 4 -3.88 13.13 2.56
C VAL A 4 -3.01 14.18 3.25
N ASP A 5 -3.52 14.77 4.33
CA ASP A 5 -2.81 15.80 5.10
C ASP A 5 -1.56 15.20 5.78
N ALA A 6 -1.70 14.00 6.36
CA ALA A 6 -0.58 13.27 6.96
C ALA A 6 0.48 12.83 5.92
N LEU A 7 0.07 12.34 4.75
CA LEU A 7 0.98 12.05 3.64
C LEU A 7 1.70 13.32 3.18
N GLY A 8 1.02 14.47 3.19
CA GLY A 8 1.60 15.76 2.84
C GLY A 8 2.63 16.23 3.87
N GLN A 9 2.45 15.89 5.14
CA GLN A 9 3.47 16.09 6.18
C GLN A 9 4.66 15.16 5.97
N ILE A 10 4.45 13.87 5.68
CA ILE A 10 5.54 12.93 5.37
C ILE A 10 6.38 13.43 4.19
N ALA A 11 5.74 13.88 3.11
CA ALA A 11 6.45 14.41 1.95
C ALA A 11 7.34 15.61 2.32
N ARG A 12 6.83 16.54 3.14
CA ARG A 12 7.60 17.69 3.63
C ARG A 12 8.77 17.27 4.52
N ASP A 13 8.54 16.34 5.45
CA ASP A 13 9.58 15.80 6.35
C ASP A 13 10.70 15.08 5.57
N MET A 14 10.38 14.50 4.42
CA MET A 14 11.33 13.87 3.49
C MET A 14 12.00 14.87 2.53
N GLY A 15 11.69 16.17 2.62
CA GLY A 15 12.24 17.19 1.73
C GLY A 15 11.70 17.15 0.29
N LEU A 16 10.54 16.54 0.08
CA LEU A 16 9.91 16.43 -1.24
C LEU A 16 9.06 17.66 -1.57
N ALA A 17 8.87 17.92 -2.87
CA ALA A 17 8.12 19.07 -3.35
C ALA A 17 6.61 19.01 -3.02
N GLY A 18 6.05 17.81 -2.79
CA GLY A 18 4.64 17.62 -2.44
C GLY A 18 4.11 16.24 -2.84
N LEU A 19 2.79 16.08 -2.76
CA LEU A 19 2.10 14.85 -3.15
C LEU A 19 1.60 14.93 -4.60
N ARG A 20 1.71 13.80 -5.30
CA ARG A 20 1.06 13.57 -6.59
C ARG A 20 0.20 12.32 -6.51
N PHE A 21 -1.09 12.47 -6.83
CA PHE A 21 -2.04 11.36 -6.81
C PHE A 21 -2.20 10.71 -8.19
N HIS A 22 -2.30 9.39 -8.20
CA HIS A 22 -2.57 8.57 -9.39
C HIS A 22 -3.78 7.64 -9.15
N PRO A 23 -5.04 8.15 -9.25
CA PRO A 23 -6.20 7.47 -8.68
C PRO A 23 -6.90 6.43 -9.59
N THR A 24 -6.48 6.21 -10.83
CA THR A 24 -7.34 5.58 -11.87
C THR A 24 -6.93 4.19 -12.34
N SER A 25 -5.94 3.55 -11.70
CA SER A 25 -5.38 2.29 -12.19
C SER A 25 -5.72 1.07 -11.33
N GLY A 26 -5.69 -0.12 -11.92
CA GLY A 26 -5.84 -1.40 -11.22
C GLY A 26 -4.68 -1.68 -10.25
N ALA A 27 -4.84 -2.67 -9.37
CA ALA A 27 -3.86 -2.96 -8.32
C ALA A 27 -2.44 -3.23 -8.85
N VAL A 28 -2.32 -4.04 -9.91
CA VAL A 28 -1.04 -4.34 -10.56
C VAL A 28 -0.37 -3.06 -11.07
N MET A 29 -1.11 -2.22 -11.79
CA MET A 29 -0.59 -0.96 -12.34
C MET A 29 -0.20 0.03 -11.25
N ASN A 30 -0.94 0.11 -10.14
CA ASN A 30 -0.58 0.95 -9.01
C ASN A 30 0.73 0.47 -8.34
N ALA A 31 0.88 -0.84 -8.13
CA ALA A 31 2.11 -1.40 -7.56
C ALA A 31 3.32 -1.20 -8.49
N CYS A 32 3.18 -1.42 -9.80
CA CYS A 32 4.24 -1.10 -10.76
C CYS A 32 4.56 0.41 -10.78
N GLY A 33 3.54 1.26 -10.64
CA GLY A 33 3.71 2.71 -10.53
C GLY A 33 4.55 3.12 -9.32
N VAL A 34 4.44 2.42 -8.20
CA VAL A 34 5.28 2.63 -7.02
C VAL A 34 6.74 2.34 -7.31
N LEU A 35 7.05 1.24 -8.00
CA LEU A 35 8.44 0.91 -8.37
C LEU A 35 9.01 1.88 -9.42
N ALA A 36 8.16 2.38 -10.31
CA ALA A 36 8.57 3.28 -11.39
C ALA A 36 8.78 4.74 -10.96
N ASN A 37 8.25 5.16 -9.79
CA ASN A 37 8.25 6.57 -9.37
C ASN A 37 8.72 6.74 -7.91
N PRO A 38 9.91 6.27 -7.52
CA PRO A 38 10.40 6.45 -6.17
C PRO A 38 10.64 7.94 -5.82
N PRO A 39 10.32 8.40 -4.60
CA PRO A 39 9.62 7.69 -3.53
C PRO A 39 8.10 7.67 -3.76
N ALA A 40 7.49 6.48 -3.68
CA ALA A 40 6.04 6.31 -3.86
C ALA A 40 5.45 5.21 -2.96
N CYS A 41 4.12 5.27 -2.81
CA CYS A 41 3.35 4.24 -2.13
C CYS A 41 1.99 4.01 -2.78
N TYR A 42 1.44 2.83 -2.53
CA TYR A 42 0.09 2.43 -2.88
C TYR A 42 -0.55 1.75 -1.66
N VAL A 43 -1.62 2.36 -1.17
CA VAL A 43 -2.27 1.96 0.08
C VAL A 43 -3.75 1.70 -0.14
N LYS A 44 -4.25 0.60 0.41
CA LYS A 44 -5.68 0.39 0.63
C LYS A 44 -5.90 0.00 2.08
N TYR A 45 -6.70 0.78 2.80
CA TYR A 45 -7.08 0.45 4.18
C TYR A 45 -8.09 -0.70 4.25
N PRO A 46 -8.17 -1.41 5.38
CA PRO A 46 -9.18 -2.43 5.62
C PRO A 46 -10.59 -1.89 5.38
N ARG A 47 -11.47 -2.72 4.83
CA ARG A 47 -12.91 -2.39 4.71
C ARG A 47 -13.77 -3.59 5.10
N PRO A 48 -14.90 -3.38 5.78
CA PRO A 48 -15.74 -4.46 6.30
C PRO A 48 -16.61 -5.19 5.25
N ASN A 49 -16.66 -4.70 4.01
CA ASN A 49 -17.56 -5.21 2.98
C ASN A 49 -16.96 -6.38 2.18
N ASN A 50 -17.71 -7.49 2.09
CA ASN A 50 -17.32 -8.71 1.36
C ASN A 50 -17.48 -8.62 -0.17
N GLY A 51 -17.61 -7.42 -0.74
CA GLY A 51 -17.78 -7.22 -2.17
C GLY A 51 -17.17 -5.90 -2.65
N GLY A 52 -16.46 -5.94 -3.78
CA GLY A 52 -15.87 -4.76 -4.45
C GLY A 52 -14.40 -4.48 -4.14
N GLY A 53 -13.65 -5.45 -3.60
CA GLY A 53 -12.21 -5.35 -3.34
C GLY A 53 -11.34 -6.03 -4.42
N SER A 54 -10.05 -5.74 -4.40
CA SER A 54 -9.06 -6.52 -5.17
C SER A 54 -8.87 -7.90 -4.55
N SER A 55 -8.61 -8.89 -5.39
CA SER A 55 -8.44 -10.29 -4.99
C SER A 55 -6.97 -10.69 -4.82
N LEU A 56 -6.71 -11.88 -4.26
CA LEU A 56 -5.36 -12.43 -4.05
C LEU A 56 -4.47 -12.29 -5.30
N TRP A 57 -4.99 -12.67 -6.46
CA TRP A 57 -4.26 -12.64 -7.73
C TRP A 57 -3.92 -11.23 -8.24
N ASP A 58 -4.61 -10.20 -7.75
CA ASP A 58 -4.30 -8.81 -8.10
C ASP A 58 -2.98 -8.33 -7.46
N PHE A 59 -2.49 -9.05 -6.44
CA PHE A 59 -1.30 -8.69 -5.65
C PHE A 59 -0.19 -9.74 -5.69
N ALA A 60 -0.49 -11.00 -6.00
CA ALA A 60 0.48 -12.10 -5.90
C ALA A 60 1.75 -11.86 -6.75
N ALA A 61 1.57 -11.49 -8.02
CA ALA A 61 2.71 -11.27 -8.92
C ALA A 61 3.54 -10.04 -8.51
N THR A 62 2.88 -8.96 -8.09
CA THR A 62 3.58 -7.73 -7.69
C THR A 62 4.25 -7.86 -6.33
N ALA A 63 3.73 -8.68 -5.41
CA ALA A 63 4.44 -9.02 -4.18
C ALA A 63 5.80 -9.68 -4.47
N CYS A 64 5.86 -10.59 -5.46
CA CYS A 64 7.14 -11.17 -5.91
C CYS A 64 8.09 -10.10 -6.47
N LEU A 65 7.60 -9.19 -7.33
CA LEU A 65 8.45 -8.12 -7.87
C LEU A 65 9.06 -7.25 -6.77
N PHE A 66 8.25 -6.89 -5.76
CA PHE A 66 8.71 -6.07 -4.65
C PHE A 66 9.74 -6.80 -3.79
N TYR A 67 9.54 -8.09 -3.54
CA TYR A 67 10.51 -8.93 -2.84
C TYR A 67 11.86 -8.96 -3.57
N GLU A 68 11.87 -9.19 -4.89
CA GLU A 68 13.11 -9.30 -5.68
C GLU A 68 13.92 -7.99 -5.71
N VAL A 69 13.26 -6.84 -5.64
CA VAL A 69 13.95 -5.52 -5.65
C VAL A 69 14.19 -4.96 -4.24
N GLY A 70 13.84 -5.69 -3.18
CA GLY A 70 13.97 -5.24 -1.80
C GLY A 70 13.02 -4.12 -1.39
N ALA A 71 11.91 -3.94 -2.12
CA ALA A 71 10.85 -3.00 -1.79
C ALA A 71 9.79 -3.64 -0.87
N VAL A 72 8.82 -2.86 -0.41
CA VAL A 72 7.85 -3.30 0.60
C VAL A 72 6.52 -3.68 -0.01
N ALA A 73 6.06 -4.91 0.24
CA ALA A 73 4.70 -5.37 -0.04
C ALA A 73 4.15 -6.13 1.19
N THR A 74 3.31 -5.46 1.99
CA THR A 74 2.76 -5.98 3.25
C THR A 74 1.27 -5.69 3.38
N ASP A 75 0.61 -6.23 4.40
CA ASP A 75 -0.63 -5.64 4.90
C ASP A 75 -0.36 -4.24 5.50
N ILE A 76 -1.42 -3.48 5.83
CA ILE A 76 -1.24 -2.12 6.38
C ILE A 76 -0.62 -2.11 7.79
N HIS A 77 -0.58 -3.25 8.48
CA HIS A 77 -0.01 -3.39 9.82
C HIS A 77 1.46 -3.83 9.79
N GLY A 78 1.98 -4.20 8.61
CA GLY A 78 3.36 -4.64 8.39
C GLY A 78 3.56 -6.16 8.38
N GLY A 79 2.48 -6.94 8.46
CA GLY A 79 2.52 -8.38 8.27
C GLY A 79 2.58 -8.78 6.78
N PRO A 80 2.93 -10.03 6.47
CA PRO A 80 2.87 -10.53 5.10
C PRO A 80 1.46 -10.41 4.53
N LEU A 81 1.35 -10.17 3.21
CA LEU A 81 0.07 -10.25 2.52
C LEU A 81 -0.50 -11.67 2.65
N ASP A 82 -1.75 -11.79 3.08
CA ASP A 82 -2.44 -13.07 3.27
C ASP A 82 -2.92 -13.67 1.93
N LEU A 83 -1.96 -13.97 1.04
CA LEU A 83 -2.19 -14.35 -0.36
C LEU A 83 -2.74 -15.78 -0.55
N ASN A 84 -2.81 -16.58 0.51
CA ASN A 84 -3.18 -18.00 0.46
C ASN A 84 -4.28 -18.39 1.46
N ARG A 85 -5.10 -17.44 1.92
CA ARG A 85 -6.19 -17.76 2.84
C ARG A 85 -7.27 -18.63 2.19
N ALA A 86 -7.83 -19.55 2.96
CA ALA A 86 -8.80 -20.53 2.47
C ALA A 86 -10.25 -20.02 2.46
N ASP A 87 -10.55 -18.98 3.23
CA ASP A 87 -11.91 -18.53 3.51
C ASP A 87 -12.46 -17.52 2.49
N SER A 88 -11.61 -16.82 1.73
CA SER A 88 -12.05 -15.91 0.66
C SER A 88 -10.91 -15.41 -0.24
N SER A 89 -11.24 -15.01 -1.48
CA SER A 89 -10.28 -14.42 -2.41
C SER A 89 -10.05 -12.91 -2.23
N TYR A 90 -10.84 -12.21 -1.41
CA TYR A 90 -10.74 -10.75 -1.27
C TYR A 90 -9.67 -10.30 -0.27
N MET A 91 -8.96 -9.21 -0.57
CA MET A 91 -7.83 -8.72 0.25
C MET A 91 -8.15 -7.48 1.10
N ASN A 92 -9.42 -7.08 1.22
CA ASN A 92 -9.81 -5.89 2.00
C ASN A 92 -9.85 -6.10 3.51
N HIS A 93 -9.60 -7.31 4.02
CA HIS A 93 -9.71 -7.63 5.45
C HIS A 93 -8.57 -7.03 6.31
N ARG A 94 -7.35 -6.92 5.76
CA ARG A 94 -6.16 -6.35 6.44
C ARG A 94 -5.56 -5.15 5.72
N GLY A 95 -6.17 -4.72 4.62
CA GLY A 95 -5.59 -3.71 3.75
C GLY A 95 -4.32 -4.19 3.04
N VAL A 96 -3.75 -3.32 2.21
CA VAL A 96 -2.46 -3.55 1.53
C VAL A 96 -1.61 -2.29 1.53
N LEU A 97 -0.30 -2.48 1.60
CA LEU A 97 0.71 -1.44 1.53
C LEU A 97 1.83 -1.90 0.58
N PHE A 98 1.99 -1.16 -0.50
CA PHE A 98 3.18 -1.19 -1.34
C PHE A 98 3.94 0.12 -1.17
N ALA A 99 5.25 0.06 -0.93
CA ALA A 99 6.09 1.25 -0.81
C ALA A 99 7.48 1.00 -1.39
N THR A 100 8.11 2.06 -1.89
CA THR A 100 9.48 2.02 -2.43
C THR A 100 10.49 1.49 -1.42
N ASP A 101 10.35 1.84 -0.14
CA ASP A 101 11.27 1.46 0.92
C ASP A 101 10.58 1.36 2.30
N GLU A 102 11.29 0.75 3.25
CA GLU A 102 10.79 0.50 4.60
C GLU A 102 10.64 1.78 5.44
N VAL A 103 11.42 2.83 5.16
CA VAL A 103 11.29 4.12 5.88
C VAL A 103 9.95 4.77 5.55
N LEU A 104 9.59 4.81 4.27
CA LEU A 104 8.29 5.30 3.83
C LEU A 104 7.16 4.40 4.34
N ALA A 105 7.33 3.07 4.27
CA ALA A 105 6.34 2.14 4.78
C ALA A 105 6.05 2.36 6.27
N GLN A 106 7.08 2.50 7.11
CA GLN A 106 6.94 2.75 8.55
C GLN A 106 6.17 4.05 8.84
N ARG A 107 6.46 5.12 8.09
CA ARG A 107 5.74 6.40 8.24
C ARG A 107 4.26 6.27 7.87
N ILE A 108 3.93 5.51 6.84
CA ILE A 108 2.54 5.26 6.44
C ILE A 108 1.81 4.41 7.49
N ARG A 109 2.44 3.34 7.99
CA ARG A 109 1.86 2.50 9.06
C ARG A 109 1.60 3.31 10.35
N ALA A 110 2.40 4.33 10.63
CA ALA A 110 2.18 5.22 11.76
C ALA A 110 0.90 6.08 11.60
N ILE A 111 0.49 6.40 10.37
CA ILE A 111 -0.80 7.08 10.12
C ILE A 111 -1.95 6.17 10.51
N ASP A 112 -1.95 4.91 10.05
CA ASP A 112 -3.00 3.92 10.34
C ASP A 112 -3.19 3.71 11.85
N ARG A 113 -2.09 3.62 12.61
CA ARG A 113 -2.14 3.47 14.08
C ARG A 113 -2.68 4.70 14.81
N GLY A 114 -2.56 5.89 14.22
CA GLY A 114 -3.12 7.12 14.80
C GLY A 114 -4.60 7.34 14.50
N LEU A 115 -5.16 6.56 13.58
CA LEU A 115 -6.57 6.64 13.17
C LEU A 115 -7.46 5.60 13.86
N ASN A 116 -6.87 4.55 14.45
CA ASN A 116 -7.57 3.47 15.15
C ASN A 116 -7.50 3.63 16.67
#